data_AF-A0A5S3ZA93-F1
#
_entry.id   AF-A0A5S3ZA93-F1
#
_cell.length_a   1.000
_cell.length_b   1.000
_cell.length_c   1.000
_cell.angle_alpha   90.00
_cell.angle_beta   90.00
_cell.angle_gamma   90.00
#
_symmetry.space_group_name_H-M   'P 1'
#
loop_
_entity.id
_entity.type
_entity.pdbx_description
1 polymer ?
#
loop_
_entity_poly.entity_id
_entity_poly.type
_entity_poly.pdbx_seq_one_letter_code
_entity_poly.pdbx_strand_id
1 'polypeptide(L)'
;MKKVIELEINDKAITFNITLTAYNQYINSTTPNNKIQPAHNFCMNTVDDSSKAALKELIKQPGMPLHVAGAIVEEYQPDIAITVKKSKGEQETSAKTA
;
A
#
# COMPACT_ATOMS: atom_id res chain seq x y z
N MET A 1 -4.68 -4.26 -13.59
CA MET A 1 -5.59 -4.78 -12.55
C MET A 1 -6.33 -3.61 -11.92
N LYS A 2 -7.65 -3.74 -11.77
CA LYS A 2 -8.51 -2.79 -11.05
C LYS A 2 -9.21 -3.57 -9.94
N LYS A 3 -9.25 -3.05 -8.71
CA LYS A 3 -9.95 -3.64 -7.56
C LYS A 3 -10.77 -2.54 -6.87
N VAL A 4 -12.00 -2.87 -6.50
CA VAL A 4 -12.84 -1.99 -5.67
C VAL A 4 -12.65 -2.43 -4.22
N ILE A 5 -12.36 -1.47 -3.34
CA ILE A 5 -12.17 -1.69 -1.91
C ILE A 5 -13.10 -0.73 -1.17
N GLU A 6 -13.87 -1.25 -0.22
CA GLU A 6 -14.73 -0.46 0.64
C GLU A 6 -14.16 -0.50 2.06
N LEU A 7 -13.91 0.67 2.64
CA LEU A 7 -13.45 0.81 4.02
C LEU A 7 -14.54 1.44 4.87
N GLU A 8 -14.80 0.86 6.03
CA GLU A 8 -15.66 1.45 7.06
C GLU A 8 -14.80 2.27 8.03
N ILE A 9 -15.06 3.57 8.15
CA ILE A 9 -14.30 4.48 8.99
C ILE A 9 -15.26 5.39 9.77
N ASN A 10 -15.36 5.19 11.09
CA ASN A 10 -16.27 5.93 11.97
C ASN A 10 -17.71 5.94 11.41
N ASP A 11 -18.25 4.75 11.15
CA ASP A 11 -19.60 4.54 10.60
C ASP A 11 -19.83 5.12 9.19
N LYS A 12 -18.75 5.44 8.47
CA LYS A 12 -18.81 5.88 7.05
C LYS A 12 -18.18 4.83 6.15
N ALA A 13 -18.95 4.32 5.21
CA ALA A 13 -18.42 3.54 4.10
C ALA A 13 -17.76 4.48 3.07
N ILE A 14 -16.49 4.21 2.75
CA ILE A 14 -15.72 4.94 1.75
C ILE A 14 -15.24 3.92 0.70
N THR A 15 -15.70 4.11 -0.53
CA THR A 15 -15.34 3.24 -1.65
C THR A 15 -14.12 3.78 -2.41
N PHE A 16 -13.21 2.89 -2.77
CA PHE A 16 -12.01 3.18 -3.55
C PHE A 16 -11.90 2.28 -4.77
N ASN A 17 -11.52 2.88 -5.89
CA ASN A 17 -11.24 2.25 -7.18
C ASN A 17 -9.72 2.17 -7.39
N ILE A 18 -9.08 1.12 -6.88
CA ILE A 18 -7.62 0.97 -6.95
C ILE A 18 -7.19 0.40 -8.29
N THR A 19 -6.12 0.96 -8.84
CA THR A 19 -5.43 0.42 -10.02
C THR A 19 -3.96 0.19 -9.71
N LEU A 20 -3.33 -0.74 -10.44
CA LEU A 20 -1.89 -0.97 -10.31
C LEU A 20 -1.07 0.29 -10.59
N THR A 21 -1.51 1.12 -11.54
CA THR A 21 -0.86 2.40 -11.85
C THR A 21 -0.89 3.36 -10.66
N ALA A 22 -2.05 3.54 -10.02
CA ALA A 22 -2.18 4.41 -8.86
C ALA A 22 -1.37 3.90 -7.66
N TYR A 23 -1.39 2.59 -7.42
CA TYR A 23 -0.58 1.95 -6.38
C TYR A 23 0.92 2.15 -6.63
N ASN A 24 1.42 1.88 -7.84
CA ASN A 24 2.84 2.06 -8.17
C ASN A 24 3.25 3.52 -8.06
N GLN A 25 2.40 4.46 -8.51
CA GLN A 25 2.66 5.88 -8.37
C GLN A 25 2.76 6.29 -6.90
N TYR A 26 1.88 5.77 -6.03
CA TYR A 26 1.96 5.98 -4.60
C TYR A 26 3.31 5.53 -4.05
N ILE A 27 3.66 4.24 -4.22
CA ILE A 27 4.91 3.67 -3.70
C ILE A 27 6.13 4.44 -4.19
N ASN A 28 6.23 4.72 -5.50
CA ASN A 28 7.36 5.41 -6.10
C ASN A 28 7.50 6.87 -5.65
N SER A 29 6.41 7.50 -5.20
CA SER A 29 6.43 8.88 -4.70
C SER A 29 6.73 9.00 -3.21
N THR A 30 6.72 7.88 -2.46
CA THR A 30 7.07 7.89 -1.03
C THR A 30 8.57 8.02 -0.82
N THR A 31 8.97 8.88 0.13
CA THR A 31 10.35 9.02 0.57
C THR A 31 10.44 8.84 2.09
N PRO A 32 11.63 8.78 2.70
CA PRO A 32 11.77 8.71 4.16
C PRO A 32 11.14 9.92 4.88
N ASN A 33 11.27 11.12 4.31
CA ASN A 33 10.78 12.37 4.91
C ASN A 33 9.42 12.84 4.37
N ASN A 34 8.86 12.20 3.33
CA ASN A 34 7.57 12.54 2.76
C ASN A 34 6.75 11.28 2.44
N LYS A 35 5.81 10.98 3.34
CA LYS A 35 4.86 9.85 3.21
C LYS A 35 3.41 10.31 3.21
N ILE A 36 3.13 11.42 3.89
CA ILE A 36 1.77 11.95 4.06
C ILE A 36 1.21 12.49 2.75
N GLN A 37 1.98 13.28 2.00
CA GLN A 37 1.51 13.85 0.73
C GLN A 37 1.24 12.76 -0.32
N PRO A 38 2.14 11.78 -0.55
CA PRO A 38 1.85 10.60 -1.36
C PRO A 38 0.58 9.87 -0.96
N ALA A 39 0.39 9.59 0.34
CA ALA A 39 -0.77 8.86 0.84
C ALA A 39 -2.08 9.64 0.63
N HIS A 40 -2.06 10.95 0.86
CA HIS A 40 -3.18 11.85 0.58
C HIS A 40 -3.55 11.82 -0.90
N ASN A 41 -2.57 11.99 -1.79
CA ASN A 41 -2.80 11.98 -3.24
C ASN A 41 -3.34 10.63 -3.70
N PHE A 42 -2.80 9.52 -3.17
CA PHE A 42 -3.28 8.19 -3.47
C PHE A 42 -4.75 7.99 -3.09
N CYS A 43 -5.14 8.36 -1.86
CA CYS A 43 -6.53 8.26 -1.40
C CYS A 43 -7.46 9.13 -2.26
N MET A 44 -7.08 10.39 -2.53
CA MET A 44 -7.92 11.32 -3.32
C MET A 44 -8.05 10.96 -4.80
N ASN A 45 -7.02 10.33 -5.38
CA ASN A 45 -7.04 9.90 -6.78
C ASN A 45 -7.80 8.59 -6.99
N THR A 46 -7.99 7.81 -5.93
CA THR A 46 -8.61 6.48 -6.03
C THR A 46 -9.99 6.40 -5.41
N VAL A 47 -10.39 7.35 -4.57
CA VAL A 47 -11.73 7.40 -3.99
C VAL A 47 -12.81 7.49 -5.08
N ASP A 48 -13.90 6.78 -4.88
CA ASP A 48 -15.10 6.95 -5.67
C ASP A 48 -15.68 8.36 -5.48
N ASP A 49 -16.25 8.95 -6.53
CA ASP A 49 -16.78 10.31 -6.46
C ASP A 49 -17.91 10.45 -5.43
N SER A 50 -18.69 9.38 -5.20
CA SER A 50 -19.72 9.35 -4.14
C SER A 50 -19.15 9.49 -2.73
N SER A 51 -17.92 9.00 -2.51
CA SER A 51 -17.24 8.95 -1.20
C SER A 51 -16.26 10.11 -1.00
N LYS A 52 -15.97 10.90 -2.04
CA LYS A 52 -14.93 11.94 -2.06
C LYS A 52 -15.11 13.01 -0.99
N ALA A 53 -16.34 13.47 -0.77
CA ALA A 53 -16.63 14.49 0.24
C ALA A 53 -16.37 13.97 1.66
N ALA A 54 -16.81 12.74 1.95
CA ALA A 54 -16.59 12.09 3.25
C ALA A 54 -15.10 11.87 3.52
N LEU A 55 -14.36 11.38 2.51
CA LEU A 55 -12.92 11.19 2.61
C LEU A 55 -12.17 12.51 2.84
N LYS A 56 -12.54 13.57 2.12
CA LYS A 56 -11.86 14.88 2.21
C LYS A 56 -11.90 15.45 3.62
N GLU A 57 -13.00 15.28 4.36
CA GLU A 57 -13.07 15.70 5.76
C GLU A 57 -12.25 14.79 6.67
N LEU A 58 -12.27 13.48 6.41
CA LEU A 58 -11.54 12.49 7.21
C LEU A 58 -10.01 12.71 7.14
N ILE A 59 -9.46 12.91 5.94
CA ILE A 59 -8.02 12.98 5.72
C ILE A 59 -7.38 14.31 6.15
N LYS A 60 -8.18 15.29 6.61
CA LYS A 60 -7.67 16.50 7.28
C LYS A 60 -7.06 16.19 8.64
N GLN A 61 -7.49 15.09 9.26
CA GLN A 61 -6.95 14.68 10.55
C GLN A 61 -5.49 14.22 10.39
N PRO A 62 -4.59 14.59 11.31
CA PRO A 62 -3.19 14.18 11.25
C PRO A 62 -3.05 12.64 11.14
N GLY A 63 -2.20 12.17 10.23
CA GLY A 63 -1.93 10.75 10.05
C GLY A 63 -3.01 9.96 9.29
N MET A 64 -4.25 10.47 9.18
CA MET A 64 -5.33 9.75 8.50
C MET A 64 -5.06 9.38 7.04
N PRO A 65 -4.46 10.23 6.19
CA PRO A 65 -4.11 9.82 4.83
C PRO A 65 -3.26 8.55 4.80
N LEU A 66 -2.31 8.42 5.73
CA LEU A 66 -1.41 7.28 5.81
C LEU A 66 -2.12 6.02 6.29
N HIS A 67 -2.99 6.13 7.30
CA HIS A 67 -3.78 4.99 7.78
C HIS A 67 -4.72 4.45 6.71
N VAL A 68 -5.45 5.33 6.01
CA VAL A 68 -6.34 4.92 4.91
C VAL A 68 -5.55 4.26 3.79
N ALA A 69 -4.44 4.87 3.35
CA ALA A 69 -3.59 4.28 2.33
C ALA A 69 -3.02 2.92 2.75
N GLY A 70 -2.64 2.76 4.02
CA GLY A 70 -2.16 1.50 4.58
C GLY A 70 -3.20 0.38 4.47
N ALA A 71 -4.42 0.63 4.94
CA ALA A 71 -5.52 -0.34 4.85
C ALA A 71 -5.83 -0.74 3.40
N ILE A 72 -5.82 0.24 2.48
CA ILE A 72 -6.01 -0.02 1.05
C ILE A 72 -4.87 -0.90 0.51
N VAL A 73 -3.62 -0.63 0.87
CA VAL A 73 -2.45 -1.38 0.39
C VAL A 73 -2.48 -2.82 0.90
N GLU A 74 -2.76 -3.02 2.19
CA GLU A 74 -2.89 -4.35 2.80
C GLU A 74 -3.94 -5.20 2.07
N GLU A 75 -5.11 -4.61 1.77
CA GLU A 75 -6.17 -5.30 1.03
C GLU A 75 -5.85 -5.46 -0.46
N TYR A 76 -5.12 -4.52 -1.08
CA TYR A 76 -4.82 -4.57 -2.51
C TYR A 76 -3.69 -5.56 -2.86
N GLN A 77 -2.76 -5.78 -1.93
CA GLN A 77 -1.63 -6.68 -2.14
C GLN A 77 -2.07 -8.15 -2.08
N PRO A 78 -1.53 -9.02 -2.95
CA PRO A 78 -1.74 -10.46 -2.83
C PRO A 78 -0.97 -11.02 -1.63
N ASP A 79 -1.56 -12.01 -0.95
CA ASP A 79 -0.84 -12.82 0.02
C ASP A 79 0.12 -13.78 -0.71
N ILE A 80 1.43 -13.56 -0.54
CA ILE A 80 2.49 -14.33 -1.22
C ILE A 80 3.53 -14.77 -0.21
N ALA A 81 3.72 -16.08 -0.08
CA ALA A 81 4.83 -16.67 0.65
C ALA A 81 6.09 -16.73 -0.24
N ILE A 82 7.16 -16.03 0.17
CA ILE A 82 8.45 -16.05 -0.54
C ILE A 82 9.45 -16.90 0.26
N THR A 83 10.03 -17.92 -0.38
CA THR A 83 11.10 -18.75 0.21
C THR A 83 12.34 -18.71 -0.69
N VAL A 84 13.48 -18.36 -0.11
CA VAL A 84 14.78 -18.41 -0.81
C VAL A 84 15.25 -19.86 -0.88
N LYS A 85 15.47 -20.38 -2.09
CA LYS A 85 16.16 -21.66 -2.28
C LYS A 85 17.66 -21.42 -2.35
N LYS A 86 18.45 -22.26 -1.68
CA LYS A 86 19.90 -22.28 -1.87
C LYS A 86 20.21 -22.48 -3.35
N SER A 87 20.99 -21.57 -3.93
CA SER A 87 21.59 -21.79 -5.24
C SER A 87 22.51 -23.01 -5.15
N LYS A 88 22.58 -23.84 -6.19
CA LYS A 88 23.48 -25.01 -6.27
C LYS A 88 24.98 -24.63 -6.38
N GLY A 89 25.39 -23.50 -5.84
CA GLY A 89 26.72 -22.90 -6.06
C GLY A 89 27.72 -23.02 -4.91
N GLU A 90 27.30 -23.35 -3.68
CA GLU A 90 28.21 -23.42 -2.52
C GLU A 90 27.97 -24.70 -1.72
N GLN A 91 28.37 -25.82 -2.31
CA GLN A 91 28.73 -27.03 -1.60
C GLN A 91 30.05 -27.54 -2.16
N GLU A 92 31.14 -26.86 -1.85
CA GLU A 92 32.48 -27.46 -1.75
C GLU A 92 33.48 -26.42 -1.25
N THR A 93 34.47 -26.89 -0.46
CA THR A 93 35.63 -26.18 0.08
C THR A 93 35.45 -25.32 1.34
N SER A 94 35.31 -25.97 2.50
CA SER A 94 36.15 -25.63 3.68
C SER A 94 36.09 -26.74 4.74
N ALA A 95 36.54 -27.93 4.37
CA ALA A 95 36.94 -28.97 5.32
C ALA A 95 38.42 -29.31 5.09
N LYS A 96 39.33 -28.38 5.43
CA LYS A 96 40.75 -28.71 5.67
C LYS A 96 41.53 -27.58 6.38
N THR A 97 41.34 -27.44 7.69
CA THR A 97 42.42 -26.96 8.58
C THR A 97 42.18 -27.47 10.00
N ALA A 98 42.94 -28.50 10.39
CA ALA A 98 43.49 -28.79 11.72
C ALA A 98 43.90 -30.27 11.76
#